data_AF-A0A967I394-F1
#
_entry.id   AF-A0A967I394-F1
#
_cell.length_a   1.000
_cell.length_b   1.000
_cell.length_c   1.000
_cell.angle_alpha   90.00
_cell.angle_beta   90.00
_cell.angle_gamma   90.00
#
_symmetry.space_group_name_H-M   'P 1'
#
loop_
_entity.id
_entity.type
_entity.pdbx_description
1 polymer ?
#
loop_
_entity_poly.entity_id
_entity_poly.type
_entity_poly.pdbx_seq_one_letter_code
_entity_poly.pdbx_strand_id
1 'polypeptide(L)' 'MEESTKKKLEELIGQIQCPKDFICYKSGLKELCKAEDIGMKSYLKCLEENPRECVFSQGYAESHYCTCPLRRHIAKKEGK' A
#
# COMPACT_ATOMS: atom_id res chain seq x y z
N MET A 1 -9.32 15.05 1.11
CA MET A 1 -8.51 14.54 -0.02
C MET A 1 -8.80 15.39 -1.25
N GLU A 2 -7.80 16.00 -1.87
CA GLU A 2 -7.98 16.70 -3.15
C GLU A 2 -8.52 15.74 -4.22
N GLU A 3 -9.54 16.18 -4.95
CA GLU A 3 -10.25 15.41 -5.99
C GLU A 3 -9.31 14.87 -7.08
N SER A 4 -8.23 15.61 -7.36
CA SER A 4 -7.15 15.23 -8.28
C SER A 4 -6.34 14.00 -7.82
N THR A 5 -6.31 13.72 -6.52
CA THR A 5 -5.61 12.55 -5.98
C THR A 5 -6.44 11.29 -6.14
N LYS A 6 -7.75 11.39 -5.90
CA LYS A 6 -8.66 10.25 -5.96
C LYS A 6 -8.70 9.67 -7.38
N LYS A 7 -8.86 10.52 -8.40
CA LYS A 7 -8.81 10.11 -9.82
C LYS A 7 -7.52 9.35 -10.16
N LYS A 8 -6.35 9.87 -9.75
CA LYS A 8 -5.07 9.20 -9.98
C LYS A 8 -4.98 7.83 -9.30
N LEU A 9 -5.54 7.69 -8.10
CA LEU A 9 -5.60 6.40 -7.41
C LEU A 9 -6.53 5.42 -8.12
N GLU A 10 -7.68 5.87 -8.62
CA GLU A 10 -8.64 5.04 -9.36
C GLU A 10 -8.07 4.58 -10.71
N GLU A 11 -7.39 5.46 -11.45
CA GLU A 11 -6.67 5.09 -12.68
C GLU A 11 -5.54 4.10 -12.41
N LEU A 12 -4.83 4.27 -11.29
CA LEU A 12 -3.80 3.34 -10.86
C LEU A 12 -4.43 2.00 -10.51
N ILE A 13 -5.48 1.96 -9.68
CA ILE A 13 -6.23 0.75 -9.31
C ILE A 13 -6.68 -0.03 -10.54
N GLY A 14 -7.15 0.65 -11.59
CA GLY A 14 -7.55 0.02 -12.85
C GLY A 14 -6.41 -0.68 -13.62
N GLN A 15 -5.16 -0.33 -13.33
CA GLN A 15 -3.96 -0.87 -14.01
C GLN A 15 -3.21 -1.93 -13.19
N ILE A 16 -3.53 -2.09 -11.92
CA ILE A 16 -2.88 -3.07 -11.04
C ILE A 16 -3.85 -4.18 -10.67
N GLN A 17 -3.35 -5.41 -10.60
CA GLN A 17 -4.09 -6.51 -9.98
C GLN A 17 -3.70 -6.58 -8.50
N CYS A 18 -4.66 -6.29 -7.63
CA CYS A 18 -4.50 -6.48 -6.20
C CYS A 18 -5.21 -7.78 -5.78
N PRO A 19 -4.49 -8.79 -5.26
CA PRO A 19 -5.09 -10.03 -4.78
C PRO A 19 -5.98 -9.83 -3.55
N LYS A 20 -5.84 -8.67 -2.87
CA LYS A 20 -6.65 -8.27 -1.71
C LYS A 20 -7.80 -7.33 -2.09
N ASP A 21 -8.14 -7.27 -3.38
CA ASP A 21 -9.28 -6.52 -3.92
C ASP A 21 -9.30 -5.04 -3.47
N PHE A 22 -8.10 -4.47 -3.31
CA PHE A 22 -7.90 -3.09 -2.85
C PHE A 22 -8.59 -2.78 -1.52
N ILE A 23 -8.63 -3.72 -0.58
CA ILE A 23 -9.26 -3.50 0.73
C ILE A 23 -8.71 -2.25 1.45
N CYS A 24 -7.43 -1.91 1.28
CA CYS A 24 -6.87 -0.67 1.82
C CYS A 24 -7.53 0.60 1.25
N TYR A 25 -7.92 0.57 -0.03
CA TYR A 25 -8.69 1.64 -0.66
C TYR A 25 -10.15 1.65 -0.17
N LYS A 26 -10.79 0.48 -0.21
CA LYS A 26 -12.22 0.30 0.13
C LYS A 26 -12.53 0.63 1.59
N SER A 27 -11.62 0.36 2.51
CA SER A 27 -11.74 0.73 3.92
C SER A 27 -11.54 2.24 4.18
N GLY A 28 -11.50 3.06 3.13
CA GLY A 28 -11.28 4.50 3.25
C GLY A 28 -9.90 4.82 3.80
N LEU A 29 -8.89 4.00 3.45
CA LEU A 29 -7.48 4.23 3.80
C LEU A 29 -7.14 4.08 5.28
N LYS A 30 -8.10 3.61 6.09
CA LYS A 30 -7.90 3.37 7.53
C LYS A 30 -6.98 2.17 7.81
N GLU A 31 -6.94 1.22 6.89
CA GLU A 31 -6.16 -0.01 7.02
C GLU A 31 -5.23 -0.20 5.84
N LEU A 32 -3.92 -0.28 6.10
CA LEU A 32 -2.89 -0.43 5.07
C LEU A 32 -2.61 -1.89 4.70
N CYS A 33 -3.59 -2.79 4.82
CA CYS A 33 -3.39 -4.25 4.75
C CYS A 33 -2.20 -4.72 5.59
N LYS A 34 -2.21 -4.39 6.89
CA LYS A 34 -1.11 -4.68 7.81
C LYS A 34 0.25 -4.20 7.29
N ALA A 35 0.32 -3.01 6.71
CA ALA A 35 1.60 -2.36 6.40
C ALA A 35 1.83 -1.22 7.39
N GLU A 36 3.08 -1.07 7.81
CA GLU A 36 3.54 -0.08 8.78
C GLU A 36 4.52 0.89 8.10
N ASP A 37 4.35 2.19 8.36
CA ASP A 37 5.34 3.18 7.96
C ASP A 37 6.54 3.11 8.90
N ILE A 38 7.73 2.93 8.32
CA ILE A 38 9.00 2.81 9.05
C ILE A 38 9.86 4.06 8.93
N GLY A 39 9.26 5.20 8.56
CA GLY A 39 9.96 6.46 8.29
C GLY A 39 10.75 6.46 6.97
N MET A 40 10.61 5.42 6.14
CA MET A 40 11.29 5.34 4.85
C MET A 40 10.48 6.02 3.75
N LYS A 41 11.11 6.94 3.00
CA LYS A 41 10.48 7.69 1.90
C LYS A 41 9.79 6.85 0.82
N SER A 42 10.20 5.60 0.66
CA SER A 42 9.82 4.76 -0.49
C SER A 42 9.31 3.37 -0.15
N TYR A 43 9.34 2.95 1.12
CA TYR A 43 9.01 1.58 1.50
C TYR A 43 8.19 1.57 2.79
N LEU A 44 7.22 0.67 2.84
CA LEU A 44 6.48 0.34 4.05
C LEU A 44 6.87 -1.07 4.48
N LYS A 45 6.90 -1.33 5.78
CA LYS A 45 7.08 -2.69 6.29
C LYS A 45 5.77 -3.46 6.13
N CYS A 46 5.82 -4.63 5.51
CA CYS A 46 4.66 -5.50 5.36
C CYS A 46 4.61 -6.47 6.55
N LEU A 47 3.57 -6.35 7.36
CA LEU A 47 3.25 -7.20 8.52
C LEU A 47 2.13 -8.21 8.18
N GLU A 48 1.85 -8.41 6.89
CA GLU A 48 0.90 -9.42 6.46
C GLU A 48 1.48 -10.81 6.70
N GLU A 49 0.63 -11.74 7.14
CA GLU A 49 1.04 -13.12 7.46
C GLU A 49 1.61 -13.84 6.23
N ASN A 50 0.96 -13.65 5.09
CA ASN A 50 1.39 -14.16 3.79
C ASN A 50 1.80 -13.03 2.85
N PRO A 51 2.98 -12.42 3.05
CA PRO A 51 3.40 -11.28 2.25
C PRO A 51 3.63 -11.70 0.78
N ARG A 52 3.99 -12.96 0.52
CA ARG A 52 4.25 -13.52 -0.81
C ARG A 52 3.03 -13.57 -1.74
N GLU A 53 1.82 -13.58 -1.18
CA GLU A 53 0.60 -13.52 -1.99
C GLU A 53 0.41 -12.16 -2.66
N CYS A 54 1.06 -11.11 -2.15
CA CYS A 54 1.00 -9.78 -2.73
C CYS A 54 2.15 -9.57 -3.73
N VAL A 55 1.82 -9.30 -4.99
CA VAL A 55 2.81 -8.98 -6.05
C VAL A 55 3.64 -7.73 -5.77
N PHE A 56 3.18 -6.87 -4.85
CA PHE A 56 3.89 -5.67 -4.39
C PHE A 56 4.72 -5.91 -3.13
N SER A 57 4.78 -7.14 -2.64
CA SER A 57 5.64 -7.51 -1.54
C SER A 57 7.01 -7.89 -2.05
N GLN A 58 8.02 -7.26 -1.50
CA GLN A 58 9.41 -7.52 -1.80
C GLN A 58 10.11 -7.97 -0.51
N GLY A 59 10.64 -9.19 -0.51
CA GLY A 59 11.49 -9.67 0.58
C GLY A 59 12.85 -9.01 0.52
N TYR A 60 13.35 -8.52 1.64
CA TYR A 60 14.71 -8.03 1.80
C TYR A 60 15.23 -8.41 3.18
N ALA A 61 16.35 -9.14 3.21
CA ALA A 61 16.88 -9.79 4.40
C ALA A 61 15.79 -10.60 5.14
N GLU A 62 15.59 -10.35 6.44
CA GLU A 62 14.60 -11.00 7.31
C GLU A 62 13.21 -10.34 7.28
N SER A 63 13.00 -9.31 6.46
CA SER A 63 11.76 -8.52 6.44
C SER A 63 11.11 -8.48 5.05
N HIS A 64 9.79 -8.22 5.04
CA HIS A 64 9.05 -7.94 3.82
C HIS A 64 8.68 -6.46 3.75
N TYR A 65 8.85 -5.88 2.57
CA TYR A 65 8.55 -4.48 2.30
C TYR A 65 7.47 -4.39 1.23
N CYS A 66 6.61 -3.39 1.36
CA CYS A 66 5.56 -3.10 0.40
C CYS A 66 5.98 -1.95 -0.51
N THR A 67 6.00 -2.21 -1.82
CA THR A 67 6.26 -1.24 -2.88
C THR A 67 4.98 -0.72 -3.52
N CYS A 68 3.81 -1.12 -3.00
CA CYS A 68 2.51 -0.78 -3.58
C CYS A 68 2.37 0.74 -3.70
N PRO A 69 2.18 1.27 -4.93
CA PRO A 69 2.07 2.71 -5.14
C PRO A 69 0.90 3.31 -4.36
N LEU A 70 -0.17 2.54 -4.18
CA LEU A 70 -1.33 2.94 -3.39
C LEU A 70 -0.97 3.14 -1.91
N ARG A 71 -0.39 2.12 -1.26
CA ARG A 71 -0.03 2.18 0.17
C ARG A 71 1.03 3.25 0.44
N ARG A 72 2.02 3.40 -0.43
CA ARG A 72 3.02 4.48 -0.34
C ARG A 72 2.39 5.87 -0.42
N HIS A 73 1.38 6.04 -1.27
CA HIS A 73 0.64 7.30 -1.36
C HIS A 73 -0.15 7.58 -0.07
N ILE A 74 -0.80 6.56 0.48
CA ILE A 74 -1.60 6.66 1.70
C ILE A 74 -0.72 7.02 2.89
N ALA A 75 0.37 6.28 3.11
CA ALA A 75 1.27 6.52 4.24
C ALA A 75 1.86 7.94 4.22
N LYS A 76 2.23 8.46 3.04
CA LYS A 76 2.68 9.85 2.88
C LYS A 76 1.62 10.91 3.19
N LYS A 77 0.34 10.63 2.90
CA LYS A 77 -0.76 11.58 3.12
C LYS A 77 -1.30 11.56 4.54
N GLU A 78 -1.35 10.38 5.15
CA GLU A 78 -1.94 10.20 6.47
C GLU A 78 -0.94 10.48 7.60
N GLY A 79 0.36 10.66 7.31
CA GLY A 79 1.35 11.15 8.28
C GLY A 79 1.39 10.36 9.59
N LYS A 80 1.14 9.05 9.53
CA LYS A 80 1.26 8.12 10.66
C LYS A 80 2.61 7.44 10.60
#